data_AF-A0A6C7ULR5-F1
#
_entry.id   AF-A0A6C7ULR5-F1
#
_cell.length_a   1.000
_cell.length_b   1.000
_cell.length_c   1.000
_cell.angle_alpha   90.00
_cell.angle_beta   90.00
_cell.angle_gamma   90.00
#
_symmetry.space_group_name_H-M   'P 1'
#
loop_
_entity.id
_entity.type
_entity.pdbx_description
1 polymer ?
#
loop_
_entity_poly.entity_id
_entity_poly.type
_entity_poly.pdbx_seq_one_letter_code
_entity_poly.pdbx_strand_id
1 'polypeptide(L)'
;MLKTKNIFITFFVLLILSFGMIFYTLTNSYLNFLLLKQYEQKIKSLDDVLKFSLLKHLNSDNIKEFAQDTRADFIIFKDDFKISSVLNPDLFLNLKENKIYDLNSKRVLVKNMTYKDYKYMIIV
;
A
#
# COMPACT_ATOMS: atom_id res chain seq x y z
N MET A 1 20.41 -16.57 -50.36
CA MET A 1 20.98 -16.84 -49.02
C MET A 1 21.09 -15.59 -48.15
N LEU A 2 21.66 -14.47 -48.63
CA LEU A 2 21.80 -13.22 -47.83
C LEU A 2 20.46 -12.60 -47.41
N LYS A 3 19.48 -12.53 -48.32
CA LYS A 3 18.13 -11.97 -48.02
C LYS A 3 17.38 -12.79 -46.96
N THR A 4 17.42 -14.12 -47.08
CA THR A 4 16.79 -15.05 -46.11
C THR A 4 17.44 -14.94 -44.73
N LYS A 5 18.77 -14.79 -44.67
CA LYS A 5 19.52 -14.57 -43.42
C LYS A 5 19.10 -13.26 -42.74
N ASN A 6 18.96 -12.17 -43.50
CA ASN A 6 18.54 -10.88 -42.95
C ASN A 6 17.10 -10.93 -42.42
N ILE A 7 16.18 -11.59 -43.15
CA ILE A 7 14.79 -11.78 -42.68
C ILE A 7 14.77 -12.58 -41.37
N PHE A 8 15.56 -13.64 -41.28
CA PHE A 8 15.68 -14.44 -40.06
C PHE A 8 16.22 -13.62 -38.89
N ILE A 9 17.27 -12.81 -39.11
CA ILE A 9 17.83 -11.93 -38.07
C ILE A 9 16.80 -10.91 -37.61
N THR A 10 16.08 -10.26 -38.53
CA THR A 10 15.03 -9.29 -38.17
C THR A 10 13.93 -9.94 -37.35
N PHE A 11 13.48 -11.14 -37.73
CA PHE A 11 12.47 -11.89 -36.97
C PHE A 11 12.98 -12.27 -35.58
N PHE A 12 14.24 -12.72 -35.48
CA PHE A 12 14.86 -13.07 -34.20
C PHE A 12 14.98 -11.87 -33.26
N VAL A 13 15.39 -10.70 -33.78
CA VAL A 13 15.45 -9.45 -33.01
C VAL A 13 14.06 -9.04 -32.54
N LEU A 14 13.05 -9.10 -33.43
CA LEU A 14 11.67 -8.80 -33.07
C LEU A 14 11.15 -9.72 -31.96
N LEU A 15 11.49 -11.01 -32.02
CA LEU A 15 11.12 -12.00 -31.01
C LEU A 15 11.78 -11.69 -29.66
N ILE A 16 13.08 -11.33 -29.65
CA ILE A 16 13.77 -10.91 -28.42
C ILE A 16 13.13 -9.66 -27.82
N LEU A 17 12.81 -8.65 -28.64
CA LEU A 17 12.18 -7.42 -28.16
C LEU A 17 10.79 -7.69 -27.59
N SER A 18 10.00 -8.53 -28.28
CA SER A 18 8.67 -8.93 -27.82
C SER A 18 8.75 -9.70 -26.51
N PHE A 19 9.68 -10.63 -26.39
CA PHE A 19 9.93 -11.37 -25.15
C PHE A 19 10.35 -10.44 -24.02
N GLY A 20 11.28 -9.51 -24.27
CA GLY A 20 11.73 -8.53 -23.29
C GLY A 20 10.58 -7.65 -22.77
N MET A 21 9.70 -7.21 -23.66
CA MET A 21 8.54 -6.40 -23.29
C MET A 21 7.52 -7.20 -22.46
N ILE A 22 7.23 -8.44 -22.86
CA ILE A 22 6.32 -9.33 -22.11
C ILE A 22 6.90 -9.63 -20.73
N PHE A 23 8.19 -9.97 -20.67
CA PHE A 23 8.88 -10.23 -19.42
C PHE A 23 8.84 -9.01 -18.50
N TYR A 24 9.19 -7.83 -19.00
CA TYR A 24 9.15 -6.59 -18.24
C TYR A 24 7.75 -6.29 -17.67
N THR A 25 6.71 -6.40 -18.49
CA THR A 25 5.32 -6.12 -18.06
C THR A 25 4.84 -7.12 -17.02
N LEU A 26 5.13 -8.42 -17.19
CA LEU A 26 4.79 -9.47 -16.22
C LEU A 26 5.53 -9.26 -14.89
N THR A 27 6.85 -9.02 -14.94
CA THR A 27 7.65 -8.80 -13.73
C THR A 27 7.17 -7.56 -12.97
N ASN A 28 6.92 -6.45 -13.66
CA ASN A 28 6.44 -5.23 -13.02
C ASN A 28 5.04 -5.43 -12.39
N SER A 29 4.15 -6.15 -13.08
CA SER A 29 2.84 -6.53 -12.52
C SER A 29 2.97 -7.39 -11.27
N TYR A 30 3.84 -8.40 -11.31
CA TYR A 30 4.10 -9.29 -10.17
C TYR A 30 4.70 -8.54 -8.98
N LEU A 31 5.66 -7.63 -9.21
CA LEU A 31 6.24 -6.80 -8.15
C LEU A 31 5.19 -5.90 -7.50
N ASN A 32 4.32 -5.26 -8.29
CA ASN A 32 3.24 -4.43 -7.76
C ASN A 32 2.23 -5.25 -6.95
N PHE A 33 1.90 -6.46 -7.40
CA PHE A 33 1.05 -7.38 -6.66
C PHE A 33 1.68 -7.83 -5.33
N LEU A 34 2.97 -8.15 -5.34
CA LEU A 34 3.70 -8.54 -4.15
C LEU A 34 3.78 -7.39 -3.14
N LEU A 35 4.02 -6.17 -3.61
CA LEU A 35 4.00 -4.97 -2.78
C LEU A 35 2.62 -4.74 -2.13
N LEU A 36 1.54 -4.88 -2.91
CA LEU A 36 0.17 -4.77 -2.38
C LEU A 36 -0.08 -5.80 -1.27
N LYS A 37 0.28 -7.07 -1.50
CA LYS A 37 0.15 -8.13 -0.49
C LYS A 37 0.94 -7.84 0.78
N GLN A 38 2.15 -7.31 0.64
CA GLN A 38 2.99 -6.95 1.79
C GLN A 38 2.34 -5.85 2.63
N TYR A 39 1.76 -4.83 1.99
CA TYR A 39 1.02 -3.79 2.69
C TYR A 39 -0.26 -4.32 3.32
N GLU A 40 -1.03 -5.17 2.63
CA GLU A 40 -2.21 -5.82 3.22
C GLU A 40 -1.88 -6.64 4.46
N GLN A 41 -0.78 -7.41 4.43
CA GLN A 41 -0.33 -8.19 5.57
C GLN A 41 0.11 -7.31 6.73
N LYS A 42 0.84 -6.21 6.45
CA LYS A 42 1.22 -5.22 7.49
C LYS A 42 -0.03 -4.59 8.11
N ILE A 43 -0.99 -4.13 7.29
CA ILE A 43 -2.26 -3.56 7.76
C ILE A 43 -3.01 -4.54 8.64
N LYS A 44 -3.10 -5.82 8.24
CA LYS A 44 -3.76 -6.85 9.05
C LYS A 44 -3.08 -7.04 10.41
N SER A 45 -1.75 -7.07 10.45
CA SER A 45 -1.01 -7.16 11.71
C SER A 45 -1.25 -5.95 12.60
N LEU A 46 -1.32 -4.74 12.03
CA LEU A 46 -1.60 -3.51 12.78
C LEU A 46 -3.05 -3.48 13.29
N ASP A 47 -3.99 -3.93 12.46
CA ASP A 47 -5.40 -4.06 12.81
C ASP A 47 -5.59 -4.99 14.02
N ASP A 48 -4.92 -6.15 14.03
CA ASP A 48 -4.96 -7.08 15.15
C ASP A 48 -4.39 -6.44 16.43
N VAL A 49 -3.23 -5.78 16.34
CA VAL A 49 -2.63 -5.09 17.51
C VAL A 49 -3.54 -3.97 18.03
N LEU A 50 -4.16 -3.19 17.14
CA LEU A 50 -5.12 -2.16 17.52
C LEU A 50 -6.32 -2.76 18.25
N LYS A 51 -6.96 -3.78 17.66
CA LYS A 51 -8.16 -4.44 18.21
C LYS A 51 -7.93 -5.05 19.58
N PHE A 52 -6.81 -5.74 19.76
CA PHE A 52 -6.58 -6.56 20.95
C PHE A 52 -5.82 -5.82 22.07
N SER A 53 -5.05 -4.79 21.74
CA SER A 53 -4.22 -4.05 22.70
C SER A 53 -4.64 -2.58 22.85
N LEU A 54 -4.51 -1.78 21.79
CA LEU A 54 -4.51 -0.31 21.90
C LEU A 54 -5.90 0.32 22.05
N LEU A 55 -6.94 -0.20 21.40
CA LEU A 55 -8.28 0.40 21.43
C LEU A 55 -8.90 0.43 22.84
N LYS A 56 -8.46 -0.44 23.76
CA LYS A 56 -8.90 -0.48 25.16
C LYS A 56 -8.32 0.64 26.01
N HIS A 57 -7.13 1.14 25.65
CA HIS A 57 -6.38 2.17 26.38
C HIS A 57 -6.02 3.32 25.43
N LEU A 58 -7.00 3.78 24.66
CA LEU A 58 -6.80 4.74 23.60
C LEU A 58 -6.39 6.11 24.18
N ASN A 59 -5.19 6.56 23.87
CA ASN A 59 -4.67 7.91 24.16
C ASN A 59 -3.91 8.44 22.92
N SER A 60 -3.87 9.76 22.74
CA SER A 60 -3.11 10.41 21.66
C SER A 60 -1.63 10.05 21.71
N ASP A 61 -1.04 9.97 22.90
CA ASP A 61 0.38 9.66 23.07
C ASP A 61 0.67 8.22 22.63
N ASN A 62 -0.13 7.25 23.09
CA ASN A 62 0.00 5.84 22.71
C ASN A 62 -0.11 5.63 21.19
N ILE A 63 -1.01 6.36 20.52
CA ILE A 63 -1.19 6.25 19.07
C ILE A 63 -0.03 6.91 18.30
N LYS A 64 0.51 8.02 18.80
CA LYS A 64 1.70 8.66 18.20
C LYS A 64 2.95 7.80 18.36
N GLU A 65 3.15 7.22 19.54
CA GLU A 65 4.26 6.29 19.82
C GLU A 65 4.14 5.04 18.93
N PHE A 66 2.96 4.44 18.88
CA PHE A 66 2.69 3.30 18.00
C PHE A 66 2.90 3.60 16.51
N ALA A 67 2.54 4.82 16.07
CA ALA A 67 2.78 5.27 14.70
C ALA A 67 4.28 5.37 14.36
N GLN A 68 5.07 5.88 15.30
CA GLN A 68 6.53 5.98 15.16
C GLN A 68 7.18 4.59 15.08
N ASP A 69 6.79 3.67 15.98
CA ASP A 69 7.36 2.32 16.06
C ASP A 69 7.03 1.48 14.82
N THR A 70 5.79 1.54 14.36
CA THR A 70 5.30 0.71 13.25
C THR A 70 5.54 1.32 11.87
N ARG A 71 6.02 2.57 11.83
CA ARG A 71 6.13 3.36 10.60
C ARG A 71 4.83 3.29 9.80
N ALA A 72 3.73 3.55 10.48
CA ALA A 72 2.39 3.56 9.93
C ALA A 72 1.61 4.66 10.62
N ASP A 73 0.68 5.25 9.91
CA ASP A 73 -0.13 6.35 10.39
C ASP A 73 -1.57 5.90 10.65
N PHE A 74 -2.22 6.54 11.61
CA PHE A 74 -3.52 6.16 12.11
C PHE A 74 -4.43 7.38 12.24
N ILE A 75 -5.69 7.19 11.85
CA ILE A 75 -6.77 8.13 12.12
C ILE A 75 -7.89 7.33 12.77
N ILE A 76 -8.23 7.63 14.02
CA ILE A 76 -9.20 6.88 14.81
C ILE A 76 -10.34 7.82 15.18
N PHE A 77 -11.56 7.35 14.94
CA PHE A 77 -12.81 8.00 15.26
C PHE A 77 -13.60 7.10 16.23
N LYS A 78 -14.04 7.69 17.33
CA LYS A 78 -14.95 7.08 18.29
C LYS A 78 -15.91 8.14 18.78
N ASP A 79 -17.19 8.01 18.47
CA ASP A 79 -18.20 9.04 18.80
C ASP A 79 -17.74 10.43 18.32
N ASP A 80 -17.64 11.42 19.21
CA ASP A 80 -17.13 12.78 18.91
C ASP A 80 -15.61 12.91 19.00
N PHE A 81 -14.90 11.83 19.34
CA PHE A 81 -13.47 11.84 19.58
C PHE A 81 -12.69 11.42 18.33
N LYS A 82 -11.77 12.28 17.90
CA LYS A 82 -10.84 12.04 16.78
C LYS A 82 -9.40 12.05 17.32
N ILE A 83 -8.70 10.93 17.19
CA ILE A 83 -7.25 10.86 17.35
C ILE A 83 -6.62 10.69 15.99
N SER A 84 -5.54 11.43 15.73
CA SER A 84 -4.73 11.23 14.54
C SER A 84 -3.25 11.28 14.86
N SER A 85 -2.47 10.41 14.21
CA SER A 85 -1.01 10.52 14.17
C SER A 85 -0.53 11.51 13.13
N VAL A 86 -1.37 11.86 12.14
CA VAL A 86 -1.01 12.73 11.02
C VAL A 86 -1.50 14.17 11.24
N LEU A 87 -0.70 15.12 10.73
CA LEU A 87 -1.00 16.55 10.83
C LEU A 87 -2.20 16.97 9.96
N ASN A 88 -2.40 16.32 8.80
CA ASN A 88 -3.48 16.65 7.87
C ASN A 88 -4.28 15.39 7.49
N PRO A 89 -5.25 14.97 8.35
CA PRO A 89 -6.03 13.75 8.16
C PRO A 89 -6.89 13.78 6.89
N ASP A 90 -7.35 14.97 6.50
CA ASP A 90 -8.35 15.15 5.43
C ASP A 90 -7.81 14.79 4.05
N LEU A 91 -6.49 14.86 3.88
CA LEU A 91 -5.80 14.41 2.68
C LEU A 91 -5.98 12.90 2.45
N PHE A 92 -6.02 12.11 3.52
CA PHE A 92 -6.15 10.65 3.45
C PHE A 92 -7.60 10.18 3.41
N LEU A 93 -8.52 10.95 3.98
CA LEU A 93 -9.96 10.63 3.99
C LEU A 93 -10.58 10.51 2.59
N ASN A 94 -10.00 11.18 1.59
CA ASN A 94 -10.46 11.14 0.21
C ASN A 94 -9.84 10.00 -0.63
N LEU A 95 -8.91 9.21 -0.06
CA LEU A 95 -8.22 8.15 -0.78
C LEU A 95 -9.08 6.87 -0.83
N LYS A 96 -9.05 6.18 -1.97
CA LYS A 96 -9.75 4.91 -2.14
C LYS A 96 -8.92 3.78 -1.53
N GLU A 97 -9.60 2.84 -0.90
CA GLU A 97 -8.97 1.64 -0.37
C GLU A 97 -8.35 0.76 -1.47
N ASN A 98 -7.40 -0.09 -1.06
CA ASN A 98 -6.75 -1.10 -1.91
C ASN A 98 -6.03 -0.52 -3.14
N LYS A 99 -5.67 0.77 -3.09
CA LYS A 99 -4.85 1.43 -4.10
C LYS A 99 -3.63 2.05 -3.44
N ILE A 100 -2.47 1.84 -4.08
CA ILE A 100 -1.24 2.49 -3.69
C ILE A 100 -1.21 3.86 -4.36
N TYR A 101 -1.03 4.89 -3.54
CA TYR A 101 -0.88 6.28 -3.98
C TYR A 101 0.57 6.73 -3.81
N ASP A 102 1.10 7.47 -4.79
CA ASP A 102 2.38 8.15 -4.64
C ASP A 102 2.13 9.56 -4.07
N LEU A 103 2.42 9.74 -2.78
CA LEU A 103 2.30 10.99 -2.04
C LEU A 103 3.69 11.45 -1.60
N ASN A 104 4.16 12.61 -2.09
CA ASN A 104 5.49 13.16 -1.77
C ASN A 104 6.62 12.13 -1.93
N SER A 105 6.63 11.40 -3.05
CA SER A 105 7.60 10.34 -3.35
C SER A 105 7.56 9.14 -2.39
N LYS A 106 6.50 9.00 -1.59
CA LYS A 106 6.22 7.81 -0.79
C LYS A 106 4.99 7.11 -1.32
N ARG A 107 5.09 5.78 -1.42
CA ARG A 107 3.95 4.91 -1.71
C ARG A 107 3.17 4.69 -0.44
N VAL A 108 1.86 4.96 -0.51
CA VAL A 108 0.96 4.88 0.64
C VAL A 108 -0.23 4.00 0.27
N LEU A 109 -0.58 3.06 1.15
CA LEU A 109 -1.82 2.31 1.10
C LEU A 109 -2.69 2.69 2.29
N VAL A 110 -3.95 3.03 2.00
CA VAL A 110 -4.94 3.35 3.01
C VAL A 110 -5.97 2.23 3.12
N LYS A 111 -6.32 1.90 4.36
CA LYS A 111 -7.40 0.96 4.64
C LYS A 111 -8.26 1.43 5.79
N ASN A 112 -9.57 1.54 5.54
CA ASN A 112 -10.52 1.80 6.61
C ASN A 112 -10.96 0.48 7.23
N MET A 113 -11.15 0.52 8.54
CA MET A 113 -11.55 -0.60 9.36
C MET A 113 -12.59 -0.12 10.36
N THR A 114 -13.45 -1.04 10.75
CA THR A 114 -14.44 -0.83 11.81
C THR A 114 -14.34 -1.96 12.81
N TYR A 115 -14.34 -1.62 14.09
CA TYR A 115 -14.34 -2.59 15.17
C TYR A 115 -15.11 -2.05 16.37
N LYS A 116 -16.22 -2.71 16.69
CA LYS A 116 -17.20 -2.20 17.67
C LYS A 116 -17.61 -0.77 17.28
N ASP A 117 -17.52 0.17 18.20
CA ASP A 117 -17.89 1.58 17.99
C ASP A 117 -16.73 2.42 17.41
N TYR A 118 -15.57 1.80 17.15
CA TYR A 118 -14.42 2.48 16.56
C TYR A 118 -14.47 2.38 15.04
N LYS A 119 -14.26 3.52 14.38
CA LYS A 119 -13.93 3.61 12.95
C LYS A 119 -12.51 4.13 12.85
N TYR A 120 -11.64 3.44 12.13
CA TYR A 120 -10.26 3.89 12.00
C TYR A 120 -9.69 3.59 10.64
N MET A 121 -8.70 4.40 10.28
CA MET A 121 -7.95 4.31 9.04
C MET A 121 -6.50 3.99 9.39
N ILE A 122 -5.96 2.96 8.75
CA ILE A 122 -4.55 2.59 8.81
C ILE A 122 -3.91 3.04 7.49
N ILE A 123 -2.78 3.72 7.60
CA ILE A 123 -2.03 4.32 6.50
C ILE A 123 -0.62 3.71 6.56
N VAL A 124 -0.23 2.95 5.54
CA VAL A 124 1.06 2.23 5.48
C VAL A 124 1.88 2.69 4.29
#